data_AF-A0A926R7V7-F1
#
_entry.id   AF-A0A926R7V7-F1
#
_cell.length_a   1.000
_cell.length_b   1.000
_cell.length_c   1.000
_cell.angle_alpha   90.00
_cell.angle_beta   90.00
_cell.angle_gamma   90.00
#
_symmetry.space_group_name_H-M   'P 1'
#
loop_
_entity.id
_entity.type
_entity.pdbx_description
1 polymer ?
#
loop_
_entity_poly.entity_id
_entity_poly.type
_entity_poly.pdbx_seq_one_letter_code
_entity_poly.pdbx_strand_id
1 'polypeptide(L)'
;MHPEFLSMALFWIVAAYTPGPNNVVASYSGFNFGIRKTIPHIIGVTFGFTSVVFALTIGLVNVFKLFPIIQTILKYLGSLFLIYLAYKISFSKPSDEKKNENPISFLDTFIFQFLNPKGVLIGIIIVSTYVEYGENYLDYATQVVLFAFIVSLSSITFWTFVGKYLRKFATNEKFIKYFNYVMSGLLLLSIITFYI
;
A
#
# COMPACT_ATOMS: atom_id res chain seq x y z
N MET A 1 -21.82 -1.97 16.79
CA MET A 1 -20.75 -2.85 16.25
C MET A 1 -21.34 -3.64 15.11
N HIS A 2 -20.67 -3.69 13.96
CA HIS A 2 -21.16 -4.35 12.74
C HIS A 2 -21.48 -5.84 13.03
N PRO A 3 -22.62 -6.39 12.56
CA PRO A 3 -22.99 -7.78 12.81
C PRO A 3 -21.94 -8.78 12.30
N GLU A 4 -21.29 -8.46 11.17
CA GLU A 4 -20.23 -9.27 10.55
C GLU A 4 -18.80 -8.81 10.90
N PHE A 5 -18.62 -8.17 12.08
CA PHE A 5 -17.35 -7.57 12.47
C PHE A 5 -16.13 -8.48 12.32
N LEU A 6 -16.26 -9.76 12.72
CA LEU A 6 -15.15 -10.72 12.64
C LEU A 6 -14.73 -10.99 11.19
N SER A 7 -15.69 -11.16 10.29
CA SER A 7 -15.42 -11.38 8.86
C SER A 7 -14.75 -10.16 8.24
N MET A 8 -15.27 -8.96 8.53
CA MET A 8 -14.69 -7.69 8.09
C MET A 8 -13.25 -7.52 8.60
N ALA A 9 -13.00 -7.80 9.88
CA ALA A 9 -11.67 -7.68 10.48
C ALA A 9 -10.68 -8.67 9.87
N LEU A 10 -11.08 -9.93 9.67
CA LEU A 10 -10.23 -10.94 9.03
C LEU A 10 -9.91 -10.57 7.58
N PHE A 11 -10.90 -10.09 6.82
CA PHE A 11 -10.69 -9.63 5.45
C PHE A 11 -9.69 -8.47 5.43
N TRP A 12 -9.87 -7.47 6.29
CA TRP A 12 -8.95 -6.34 6.41
C TRP A 12 -7.51 -6.78 6.70
N ILE A 13 -7.33 -7.67 7.68
CA ILE A 13 -6.02 -8.18 8.07
C ILE A 13 -5.36 -8.94 6.92
N VAL A 14 -6.06 -9.90 6.32
CA VAL A 14 -5.52 -10.69 5.20
C VAL A 14 -5.15 -9.77 4.04
N ALA A 15 -6.06 -8.87 3.65
CA ALA A 15 -5.84 -7.95 2.53
C ALA A 15 -4.66 -7.00 2.76
N ALA A 16 -4.52 -6.46 3.98
CA ALA A 16 -3.46 -5.52 4.33
C ALA A 16 -2.09 -6.19 4.49
N TYR A 17 -2.02 -7.35 5.14
CA TYR A 17 -0.76 -8.03 5.44
C TYR A 17 -0.24 -8.88 4.27
N THR A 18 -1.11 -9.30 3.35
CA THR A 18 -0.67 -9.99 2.12
C THR A 18 0.31 -9.09 1.33
N PRO A 19 1.49 -9.60 0.95
CA PRO A 19 2.49 -8.83 0.21
C PRO A 19 1.86 -8.13 -1.00
N GLY A 20 2.26 -6.89 -1.23
CA GLY A 20 1.80 -6.08 -2.35
C GLY A 20 2.69 -4.86 -2.51
N PRO A 21 2.38 -3.96 -3.44
CA PRO A 21 3.32 -2.93 -3.83
C PRO A 21 3.75 -2.02 -2.66
N ASN A 22 2.80 -1.54 -1.85
CA ASN A 22 3.11 -0.74 -0.65
C ASN A 22 4.02 -1.48 0.34
N ASN A 23 3.72 -2.77 0.59
CA ASN A 23 4.45 -3.60 1.54
C ASN A 23 5.90 -3.86 1.06
N VAL A 24 6.08 -4.10 -0.24
CA VAL A 24 7.40 -4.26 -0.87
C VAL A 24 8.23 -2.98 -0.77
N VAL A 25 7.62 -1.83 -1.08
CA VAL A 25 8.27 -0.51 -0.95
C VAL A 25 8.65 -0.21 0.51
N ALA A 26 7.79 -0.54 1.47
CA ALA A 26 8.06 -0.38 2.89
C ALA A 26 9.22 -1.26 3.38
N SER A 27 9.26 -2.53 2.97
CA SER A 27 10.39 -3.42 3.25
C SER A 27 11.69 -2.92 2.62
N TYR A 28 11.64 -2.49 1.36
CA TYR A 28 12.78 -1.87 0.71
C TYR A 28 13.30 -0.64 1.47
N SER A 29 12.37 0.23 1.89
CA SER A 29 12.68 1.46 2.60
C SER A 29 13.27 1.18 3.99
N GLY A 30 12.66 0.26 4.74
CA GLY A 30 13.14 -0.17 6.05
C GLY A 30 14.52 -0.84 5.98
N PHE A 31 14.79 -1.58 4.91
CA PHE A 31 16.08 -2.24 4.65
C PHE A 31 17.18 -1.22 4.33
N ASN A 32 16.95 -0.29 3.40
CA ASN A 32 17.99 0.61 2.89
C ASN A 32 18.16 1.89 3.72
N PHE A 33 17.07 2.45 4.28
CA PHE A 33 17.08 3.76 4.93
C PHE A 33 16.73 3.70 6.43
N GLY A 34 16.23 2.56 6.91
CA GLY A 34 15.84 2.35 8.29
C GLY A 34 14.47 2.96 8.65
N ILE A 35 14.02 2.71 9.88
CA ILE A 35 12.65 3.04 10.32
C ILE A 35 12.40 4.55 10.29
N ARG A 36 13.29 5.36 10.90
CA ARG A 36 13.10 6.82 11.02
C ARG A 36 12.86 7.50 9.67
N LYS A 37 13.65 7.14 8.65
CA LYS A 37 13.52 7.69 7.29
C LYS A 37 12.34 7.09 6.51
N THR A 38 11.73 6.02 7.00
CA THR A 38 10.54 5.39 6.39
C THR A 38 9.23 5.92 6.97
N ILE A 39 9.27 6.72 8.05
CA ILE A 39 8.07 7.31 8.66
C ILE A 39 7.21 8.10 7.65
N PRO A 40 7.76 8.97 6.78
CA PRO A 40 6.94 9.67 5.79
C PRO A 40 6.18 8.73 4.85
N HIS A 41 6.79 7.60 4.46
CA HIS A 41 6.16 6.56 3.67
C HIS A 41 5.03 5.85 4.43
N ILE A 42 5.27 5.47 5.70
CA ILE A 42 4.27 4.83 6.57
C ILE A 42 3.04 5.73 6.69
N ILE A 43 3.25 7.02 6.98
CA ILE A 43 2.17 8.00 7.14
C ILE A 43 1.47 8.23 5.80
N GLY A 44 2.21 8.35 4.69
CA GLY A 44 1.64 8.55 3.36
C GLY A 44 0.73 7.41 2.91
N VAL A 45 1.17 6.15 3.12
CA VAL A 45 0.33 4.97 2.84
C VAL A 45 -0.89 4.96 3.75
N THR A 46 -0.73 5.18 5.06
CA THR A 46 -1.82 5.12 6.05
C THR A 46 -2.91 6.14 5.75
N PHE A 47 -2.54 7.42 5.61
CA PHE A 47 -3.52 8.46 5.34
C PHE A 47 -4.04 8.41 3.91
N GLY A 48 -3.22 8.04 2.92
CA GLY A 48 -3.67 7.89 1.55
C GLY A 48 -4.71 6.78 1.41
N PHE A 49 -4.45 5.61 2.01
CA PHE A 49 -5.36 4.47 1.92
C PHE A 49 -6.66 4.74 2.67
N THR A 50 -6.56 5.31 3.88
CA THR A 50 -7.72 5.74 4.65
C THR A 50 -8.56 6.76 3.87
N SER A 51 -7.92 7.69 3.16
CA SER A 51 -8.61 8.69 2.31
C SER A 51 -9.33 8.05 1.13
N VAL A 52 -8.73 7.05 0.49
CA VAL A 52 -9.38 6.27 -0.58
C VAL A 52 -10.61 5.55 -0.04
N VAL A 53 -10.49 4.86 1.10
CA VAL A 53 -11.62 4.13 1.72
C VAL A 53 -12.73 5.10 2.14
N PHE A 54 -12.37 6.24 2.73
CA PHE A 54 -13.32 7.29 3.08
C PHE A 54 -14.04 7.87 1.85
N ALA A 55 -13.32 8.12 0.75
CA ALA A 55 -13.94 8.56 -0.49
C ALA A 55 -14.92 7.51 -1.05
N LEU A 56 -14.57 6.23 -0.94
CA LEU A 56 -15.42 5.11 -1.35
C LEU A 56 -16.70 5.03 -0.50
N THR A 57 -16.61 5.21 0.83
CA THR A 57 -17.80 5.17 1.70
C THR A 57 -18.78 6.29 1.36
N ILE A 58 -18.32 7.53 1.13
CA ILE A 58 -19.21 8.67 0.79
C ILE A 58 -19.82 8.61 -0.63
N GLY A 59 -19.63 7.52 -1.37
CA GLY A 59 -20.35 7.27 -2.63
C GLY A 59 -19.48 7.16 -3.88
N LEU A 60 -18.14 7.25 -3.78
CA LEU A 60 -17.26 7.05 -4.94
C LEU A 60 -17.38 5.64 -5.54
N VAL A 61 -17.82 4.65 -4.75
CA VAL A 61 -18.16 3.30 -5.25
C VAL A 61 -19.16 3.35 -6.40
N ASN A 62 -20.15 4.25 -6.36
CA ASN A 62 -21.16 4.37 -7.42
C ASN A 62 -20.54 4.91 -8.72
N VAL A 63 -19.55 5.80 -8.62
CA VAL A 63 -18.81 6.29 -9.78
C VAL A 63 -18.03 5.15 -10.45
N PHE A 64 -17.40 4.27 -9.67
CA PHE A 64 -16.70 3.10 -10.22
C PHE A 64 -17.63 2.09 -10.89
N LYS A 65 -18.88 1.98 -10.44
CA LYS A 65 -19.93 1.15 -11.07
C LYS A 65 -20.41 1.77 -12.39
N LEU A 66 -20.62 3.10 -12.41
CA LEU A 66 -21.10 3.82 -13.58
C LEU A 66 -20.02 4.00 -14.66
N PHE A 67 -18.76 4.14 -14.26
CA PHE A 67 -17.63 4.37 -15.17
C PHE A 67 -16.53 3.31 -14.99
N PRO A 68 -16.74 2.06 -15.49
CA PRO A 68 -15.74 1.00 -15.41
C PRO A 68 -14.38 1.38 -16.05
N ILE A 69 -14.38 2.33 -16.98
CA ILE A 69 -13.17 2.86 -17.62
C ILE A 69 -12.17 3.42 -16.61
N ILE A 70 -12.63 3.97 -15.47
CA ILE A 70 -11.76 4.50 -14.42
C ILE A 70 -10.89 3.38 -13.84
N GLN A 71 -11.45 2.18 -13.64
CA GLN A 71 -10.67 1.04 -13.16
C GLN A 71 -9.57 0.65 -14.16
N THR A 72 -9.87 0.73 -15.45
CA THR A 72 -8.89 0.46 -16.52
C THR A 72 -7.77 1.49 -16.52
N ILE A 73 -8.10 2.78 -16.38
CA ILE A 73 -7.11 3.87 -16.27
C ILE A 73 -6.22 3.67 -15.04
N LEU A 74 -6.81 3.31 -13.89
CA LEU A 74 -6.07 3.00 -12.67
C LEU A 74 -5.09 1.85 -12.87
N LYS A 75 -5.50 0.77 -13.55
CA LYS A 75 -4.60 -0.35 -13.87
C LYS A 75 -3.37 0.13 -14.63
N TYR A 76 -3.54 0.95 -15.66
CA TYR A 76 -2.41 1.47 -16.45
C TYR A 76 -1.54 2.46 -15.65
N LEU A 77 -2.14 3.45 -14.98
CA LEU A 77 -1.38 4.43 -14.19
C LEU A 77 -0.64 3.79 -13.03
N GLY A 78 -1.29 2.86 -12.31
CA GLY A 78 -0.68 2.07 -11.24
C GLY A 78 0.47 1.23 -11.76
N SER A 79 0.32 0.58 -12.93
CA SER A 79 1.39 -0.19 -13.57
C SER A 79 2.60 0.69 -13.90
N LEU A 80 2.38 1.84 -14.54
CA LEU A 80 3.45 2.79 -14.88
C LEU A 80 4.17 3.30 -13.63
N PHE A 81 3.44 3.61 -12.57
CA PHE A 81 4.04 4.05 -11.31
C PHE A 81 4.88 2.94 -10.65
N LEU A 82 4.42 1.68 -10.70
CA LEU A 82 5.21 0.56 -10.18
C LEU A 82 6.45 0.27 -11.01
N ILE A 83 6.40 0.39 -12.32
CA ILE A 83 7.58 0.32 -13.19
C ILE A 83 8.57 1.42 -12.81
N TYR A 84 8.09 2.66 -12.62
CA TYR A 84 8.92 3.77 -12.16
C TYR A 84 9.60 3.47 -10.80
N LEU A 85 8.85 2.96 -9.82
CA LEU A 85 9.42 2.59 -8.53
C LEU A 85 10.39 1.41 -8.62
N ALA A 86 10.08 0.38 -9.40
CA ALA A 86 10.94 -0.78 -9.63
C ALA A 86 12.28 -0.33 -10.24
N TYR A 87 12.25 0.57 -11.22
CA TYR A 87 13.45 1.18 -11.79
C TYR A 87 14.25 1.94 -10.71
N LYS A 88 13.59 2.82 -9.96
CA LYS A 88 14.22 3.64 -8.90
C LYS A 88 14.86 2.78 -7.80
N ILE A 89 14.26 1.64 -7.47
CA ILE A 89 14.77 0.67 -6.49
C ILE A 89 15.96 -0.13 -7.05
N SER A 90 15.87 -0.59 -8.30
CA SER A 90 16.92 -1.42 -8.94
C SER A 90 18.23 -0.66 -9.13
N PHE A 91 18.15 0.63 -9.43
CA PHE A 91 19.29 1.50 -9.71
C PHE A 91 19.66 2.39 -8.53
N SER A 92 19.12 2.13 -7.33
CA SER A 92 19.58 2.80 -6.12
C SER A 92 21.03 2.39 -5.83
N LYS A 93 21.93 3.36 -5.88
CA LYS A 93 23.34 3.13 -5.55
C LYS A 93 23.46 2.89 -4.04
N PRO A 94 24.24 1.89 -3.58
CA PRO A 94 24.71 1.85 -2.20
C PRO A 94 25.38 3.19 -1.92
N SER A 95 24.86 3.97 -0.98
CA SER A 95 25.30 5.33 -0.78
C SER A 95 26.68 5.36 -0.13
N ASP A 96 27.69 5.80 -0.87
CA ASP A 96 28.86 6.47 -0.30
C ASP A 96 28.37 7.76 0.37
N GLU A 97 28.34 7.74 1.70
CA GLU A 97 28.24 8.76 2.76
C GLU A 97 27.52 10.12 2.56
N LYS A 98 26.97 10.52 1.41
CA LYS A 98 26.45 11.90 1.20
C LYS A 98 25.08 12.05 0.53
N LYS A 99 24.37 10.97 0.15
CA LYS A 99 22.96 11.06 -0.30
C LYS A 99 22.05 10.38 0.71
N ASN A 100 21.63 11.17 1.71
CA ASN A 100 21.01 10.70 2.95
C ASN A 100 19.47 10.70 2.91
N GLU A 101 18.85 10.86 1.75
CA GLU A 101 17.39 10.99 1.64
C GLU A 101 16.76 9.71 1.11
N ASN A 102 15.78 9.20 1.86
CA ASN A 102 14.89 8.17 1.34
C ASN A 102 14.14 8.77 0.15
N PRO A 103 14.28 8.22 -1.06
CA PRO A 103 13.72 8.89 -2.22
C PRO A 103 12.21 8.65 -2.33
N ILE A 104 11.60 7.95 -1.37
CA ILE A 104 10.18 7.69 -1.25
C ILE A 104 9.59 8.74 -0.28
N SER A 105 8.86 9.72 -0.82
CA SER A 105 8.26 10.79 -0.02
C SER A 105 6.85 10.44 0.48
N PHE A 106 6.37 11.23 1.44
CA PHE A 106 4.96 11.19 1.87
C PHE A 106 4.01 11.40 0.68
N LEU A 107 4.27 12.41 -0.15
CA LEU A 107 3.37 12.79 -1.24
C LEU A 107 3.30 11.70 -2.32
N ASP A 108 4.44 11.13 -2.70
CA ASP A 108 4.50 10.03 -3.68
C ASP A 108 3.61 8.86 -3.24
N THR A 109 3.65 8.56 -1.94
CA THR A 109 3.02 7.36 -1.38
C THR A 109 1.57 7.57 -1.05
N PHE A 110 1.20 8.79 -0.67
CA PHE A 110 -0.18 9.23 -0.53
C PHE A 110 -0.91 9.19 -1.87
N ILE A 111 -0.36 9.83 -2.91
CA ILE A 111 -0.95 9.85 -4.26
C ILE A 111 -1.04 8.43 -4.82
N PHE A 112 -0.01 7.61 -4.59
CA PHE A 112 -0.01 6.23 -5.07
C PHE A 112 -1.19 5.41 -4.51
N GLN A 113 -1.74 5.72 -3.32
CA GLN A 113 -2.90 4.97 -2.81
C GLN A 113 -4.13 5.10 -3.72
N PHE A 114 -4.30 6.25 -4.37
CA PHE A 114 -5.38 6.48 -5.33
C PHE A 114 -5.11 5.78 -6.67
N LEU A 115 -3.84 5.61 -7.03
CA LEU A 115 -3.42 4.96 -8.27
C LEU A 115 -3.25 3.43 -8.13
N ASN A 116 -3.26 2.91 -6.91
CA ASN A 116 -3.02 1.50 -6.61
C ASN A 116 -4.30 0.67 -6.80
N PRO A 117 -4.45 -0.08 -7.91
CA PRO A 117 -5.66 -0.85 -8.20
C PRO A 117 -5.94 -1.91 -7.13
N LYS A 118 -4.90 -2.52 -6.53
CA LYS A 118 -5.07 -3.46 -5.41
C LYS A 118 -5.79 -2.79 -4.24
N GLY A 119 -5.31 -1.62 -3.82
CA GLY A 119 -5.90 -0.87 -2.70
C GLY A 119 -7.33 -0.41 -3.00
N VAL A 120 -7.55 0.15 -4.18
CA VAL A 120 -8.87 0.61 -4.62
C VAL A 120 -9.88 -0.54 -4.70
N LEU A 121 -9.50 -1.69 -5.28
CA LEU A 121 -10.37 -2.86 -5.38
C LEU A 121 -10.72 -3.43 -4.01
N ILE A 122 -9.75 -3.55 -3.09
CA ILE A 122 -10.00 -3.97 -1.70
C ILE A 122 -10.99 -3.01 -1.03
N GLY A 123 -10.81 -1.70 -1.20
CA GLY A 123 -11.72 -0.69 -0.68
C GLY A 123 -13.14 -0.84 -1.24
N ILE A 124 -13.27 -1.06 -2.55
CA ILE A 124 -14.58 -1.28 -3.20
C ILE A 124 -15.25 -2.52 -2.62
N ILE A 125 -14.53 -3.63 -2.47
CA ILE A 125 -15.07 -4.89 -1.92
C ILE A 125 -15.52 -4.68 -0.48
N ILE A 126 -14.68 -4.12 0.39
CA ILE A 126 -15.02 -3.86 1.79
C ILE A 126 -16.28 -2.98 1.87
N VAL A 127 -16.28 -1.83 1.19
CA VAL A 127 -17.38 -0.87 1.28
C VAL A 127 -18.66 -1.46 0.71
N SER A 128 -18.60 -2.19 -0.41
CA SER A 128 -19.78 -2.81 -1.01
C SER A 128 -20.34 -3.98 -0.19
N THR A 129 -19.51 -4.63 0.63
CA THR A 129 -19.90 -5.81 1.42
C THR A 129 -20.37 -5.42 2.83
N TYR A 130 -19.69 -4.46 3.46
CA TYR A 130 -19.84 -4.16 4.89
C TYR A 130 -20.39 -2.75 5.19
N VAL A 131 -20.74 -1.96 4.16
CA VAL A 131 -21.37 -0.65 4.34
C VAL A 131 -22.70 -0.63 3.58
N GLU A 132 -23.78 -0.86 4.32
CA GLU A 132 -25.15 -0.82 3.78
C GLU A 132 -25.78 0.56 4.01
N TYR A 133 -26.61 1.00 3.05
CA TYR A 133 -27.43 2.20 3.19
C TYR A 133 -28.61 1.92 4.13
N GLY A 134 -28.76 2.72 5.18
CA GLY A 134 -29.84 2.56 6.15
C GLY A 134 -29.53 3.30 7.46
N GLU A 135 -30.27 2.99 8.52
CA GLU A 135 -30.13 3.66 9.83
C GLU A 135 -28.71 3.53 10.42
N ASN A 136 -28.03 2.41 10.16
CA ASN A 136 -26.69 2.13 10.69
C ASN A 136 -25.53 2.57 9.78
N TYR A 137 -25.81 3.24 8.66
CA TYR A 137 -24.80 3.59 7.65
C TYR A 137 -23.59 4.31 8.25
N LEU A 138 -23.81 5.31 9.12
CA LEU A 138 -22.72 6.08 9.73
C LEU A 138 -21.88 5.23 10.69
N ASP A 139 -22.49 4.32 11.46
CA ASP A 139 -21.76 3.41 12.35
C ASP A 139 -20.85 2.47 11.54
N TYR A 140 -21.39 1.87 10.47
CA TYR A 140 -20.66 0.90 9.64
C TYR A 140 -19.55 1.56 8.83
N ALA A 141 -19.84 2.71 8.20
CA ALA A 141 -18.84 3.48 7.48
C ALA A 141 -17.69 3.92 8.39
N THR A 142 -18.00 4.36 9.62
CA THR A 142 -16.98 4.77 10.60
C THR A 142 -16.10 3.59 11.02
N GLN A 143 -16.71 2.43 11.32
CA GLN A 143 -15.94 1.22 11.65
C GLN A 143 -15.02 0.79 10.51
N VAL A 144 -15.50 0.81 9.26
CA VAL A 144 -14.71 0.47 8.07
C VAL A 144 -13.52 1.41 7.89
N VAL A 145 -13.72 2.72 8.00
CA VAL A 145 -12.66 3.73 7.83
C VAL A 145 -11.63 3.66 8.97
N LEU A 146 -12.08 3.48 10.21
CA LEU A 146 -11.19 3.31 11.36
C LEU A 146 -10.35 2.03 11.23
N PHE A 147 -10.96 0.93 10.81
CA PHE A 147 -10.23 -0.32 10.56
C PHE A 147 -9.20 -0.14 9.46
N ALA A 148 -9.55 0.51 8.33
CA ALA A 148 -8.62 0.81 7.25
C ALA A 148 -7.38 1.57 7.77
N PHE A 149 -7.57 2.57 8.64
CA PHE A 149 -6.46 3.30 9.27
C PHE A 149 -5.59 2.39 10.12
N ILE A 150 -6.20 1.63 11.04
CA ILE A 150 -5.49 0.75 11.98
C ILE A 150 -4.68 -0.31 11.23
N VAL A 151 -5.31 -1.03 10.29
CA VAL A 151 -4.66 -2.13 9.57
C VAL A 151 -3.64 -1.64 8.57
N SER A 152 -3.86 -0.47 7.94
CA SER A 152 -2.85 0.13 7.07
C SER A 152 -1.62 0.54 7.86
N LEU A 153 -1.80 1.22 9.00
CA LEU A 153 -0.70 1.62 9.87
C LEU A 153 0.07 0.41 10.40
N SER A 154 -0.65 -0.61 10.88
CA SER A 154 -0.04 -1.80 11.46
C SER A 154 0.70 -2.63 10.41
N SER A 155 0.10 -2.87 9.24
CA SER A 155 0.70 -3.66 8.16
C SER A 155 1.93 -2.97 7.57
N ILE A 156 1.83 -1.69 7.22
CA ILE A 156 2.96 -0.99 6.59
C ILE A 156 4.15 -0.86 7.56
N THR A 157 3.87 -0.69 8.84
CA THR A 157 4.88 -0.68 9.90
C THR A 157 5.52 -2.06 10.05
N PHE A 158 4.71 -3.13 10.06
CA PHE A 158 5.19 -4.51 10.09
C PHE A 158 6.16 -4.79 8.92
N TRP A 159 5.75 -4.50 7.69
CA TRP A 159 6.61 -4.71 6.50
C TRP A 159 7.87 -3.83 6.49
N THR A 160 7.80 -2.64 7.07
CA THR A 160 8.99 -1.80 7.31
C THR A 160 9.96 -2.49 8.29
N PHE A 161 9.45 -3.06 9.38
CA PHE A 161 10.27 -3.81 10.33
C PHE A 161 10.87 -5.08 9.73
N VAL A 162 10.13 -5.80 8.91
CA VAL A 162 10.65 -6.95 8.14
C VAL A 162 11.86 -6.53 7.31
N GLY A 163 11.75 -5.44 6.56
CA GLY A 163 12.87 -4.88 5.79
C GLY A 163 14.08 -4.53 6.67
N LYS A 164 13.84 -3.82 7.78
CA LYS A 164 14.90 -3.45 8.72
C LYS A 164 15.56 -4.66 9.38
N TYR A 165 14.79 -5.71 9.68
CA TYR A 165 15.30 -6.95 10.23
C TYR A 165 16.20 -7.67 9.21
N LEU A 166 15.76 -7.77 7.96
CA LEU A 166 16.53 -8.39 6.87
C LEU A 166 17.87 -7.67 6.63
N ARG A 167 17.96 -6.36 6.89
CA ARG A 167 19.21 -5.61 6.78
C ARG A 167 20.32 -6.14 7.70
N LYS A 168 19.99 -6.81 8.82
CA LYS A 168 21.00 -7.42 9.72
C LYS A 168 21.81 -8.54 9.05
N PHE A 169 21.26 -9.18 8.02
CA PHE A 169 21.93 -10.25 7.28
C PHE A 169 22.71 -9.75 6.06
N ALA A 170 22.61 -8.45 5.74
CA ALA A 170 23.27 -7.86 4.58
C ALA A 170 24.75 -7.55 4.89
N THR A 171 25.60 -8.58 4.79
CA THR A 171 27.02 -8.50 5.15
C THR A 171 27.92 -7.91 4.07
N ASN A 172 27.44 -7.79 2.83
CA ASN A 172 28.20 -7.24 1.71
C ASN A 172 27.31 -6.48 0.71
N GLU A 173 27.93 -5.68 -0.16
CA GLU A 173 27.21 -4.89 -1.17
C GLU A 173 26.45 -5.75 -2.19
N LYS A 174 26.92 -6.97 -2.49
CA LYS A 174 26.24 -7.88 -3.41
C LYS A 174 24.87 -8.27 -2.85
N PHE A 175 24.78 -8.58 -1.57
CA PHE A 175 23.52 -8.91 -0.90
C PHE A 175 22.53 -7.75 -0.98
N ILE A 176 22.99 -6.51 -0.74
CA ILE A 176 22.15 -5.30 -0.85
C ILE A 176 21.61 -5.15 -2.28
N LYS A 177 22.46 -5.34 -3.29
CA LYS A 177 22.05 -5.28 -4.71
C LYS A 177 21.02 -6.37 -5.05
N TYR A 178 21.28 -7.62 -4.66
CA TYR A 178 20.33 -8.72 -4.88
C TYR A 178 19.00 -8.47 -4.19
N PHE A 179 19.00 -7.99 -2.94
CA PHE A 179 17.78 -7.62 -2.24
C PHE A 179 16.99 -6.55 -3.02
N ASN A 180 17.65 -5.50 -3.51
CA ASN A 180 17.01 -4.46 -4.32
C ASN A 180 16.43 -5.02 -5.63
N TYR A 181 17.14 -5.93 -6.31
CA TYR A 181 16.62 -6.61 -7.51
C TYR A 181 15.41 -7.50 -7.21
N VAL A 182 15.42 -8.24 -6.10
CA VAL A 182 14.27 -9.04 -5.67
C VAL A 182 13.08 -8.14 -5.36
N MET A 183 13.26 -7.06 -4.62
CA MET A 183 12.18 -6.11 -4.32
C MET A 183 11.61 -5.48 -5.61
N SER A 184 12.48 -5.09 -6.55
CA SER A 184 12.06 -4.61 -7.87
C SER A 184 11.26 -5.66 -8.64
N GLY A 185 11.73 -6.91 -8.69
CA GLY A 185 11.02 -8.03 -9.30
C GLY A 185 9.65 -8.26 -8.66
N LEU A 186 9.54 -8.17 -7.34
CA LEU A 186 8.25 -8.28 -6.62
C LEU A 186 7.28 -7.15 -6.96
N LEU A 187 7.78 -5.92 -7.20
CA LEU A 187 6.93 -4.82 -7.69
C LEU A 187 6.40 -5.11 -9.09
N LEU A 188 7.25 -5.59 -10.00
CA LEU A 188 6.83 -5.96 -11.35
C LEU A 188 5.84 -7.13 -11.33
N LEU A 189 6.06 -8.14 -10.49
CA LEU A 189 5.12 -9.24 -10.30
C LEU A 189 3.78 -8.74 -9.72
N SER A 190 3.80 -7.73 -8.85
CA SER A 190 2.57 -7.16 -8.30
C SER A 190 1.69 -6.52 -9.39
N ILE A 191 2.26 -6.07 -10.51
CA ILE A 191 1.51 -5.53 -11.65
C ILE A 191 0.58 -6.59 -12.24
N ILE A 192 1.01 -7.86 -12.27
CA ILE A 192 0.21 -8.96 -12.82
C ILE A 192 -1.13 -9.06 -12.08
N THR A 193 -1.12 -8.84 -10.76
CA THR A 193 -2.34 -8.89 -9.93
C THR A 193 -3.35 -7.78 -10.24
N PHE A 194 -3.00 -6.79 -11.08
CA PHE A 194 -3.96 -5.77 -11.52
C PHE A 194 -4.81 -6.26 -12.71
N TYR A 195 -4.37 -7.29 -13.43
CA TYR A 195 -5.00 -7.74 -14.68
C TYR A 195 -5.69 -9.10 -14.57
N ILE A 196 -5.52 -9.80 -13.45
CA ILE A 196 -6.20 -11.04 -13.09
C ILE A 196 -7.28 -10.71 -12.07
#